data_AF-A0A7W2M1U6-F1
#
_entry.id   AF-A0A7W2M1U6-F1
#
_cell.length_a   1.000
_cell.length_b   1.000
_cell.length_c   1.000
_cell.angle_alpha   90.00
_cell.angle_beta   90.00
_cell.angle_gamma   90.00
#
_symmetry.space_group_name_H-M   'P 1'
#
loop_
_entity.id
_entity.type
_entity.pdbx_description
1 polymer ?
#
loop_
_entity_poly.entity_id
_entity_poly.type
_entity_poly.pdbx_seq_one_letter_code
_entity_poly.pdbx_strand_id
1 'polypeptide(L)'
;DWSFLGTSPGRSARSVEELGPSSDPNAFYNKMVRYVQDTKNLADATGKSFSCWAYCWDQGESNYAGTTFTKSPYQYAQLMLALFDTLSKQVVAITGQEFQPYIFSYQVGGHRFYGVDKNTIALSQWRISRERPDFVLAVPVYAIPVVTDDVHLTNEGSWLLGEYRSRAMYQTMV
;
A
#
# COMPACT_ATOMS: atom_id res chain seq x y z
N ASP A 1 26.39 -4.62 9.45
CA ASP A 1 25.58 -3.40 9.33
C ASP A 1 24.40 -3.62 8.42
N TRP A 2 23.24 -3.06 8.78
CA TRP A 2 22.02 -3.08 7.97
C TRP A 2 21.87 -1.75 7.24
N SER A 3 21.26 -1.76 6.05
CA SER A 3 20.92 -0.56 5.31
C SER A 3 19.44 -0.58 4.97
N PHE A 4 18.75 0.53 5.19
CA PHE A 4 17.37 0.67 4.73
C PHE A 4 17.34 0.97 3.24
N LEU A 5 16.48 0.25 2.53
CA LEU A 5 16.17 0.48 1.12
C LEU A 5 14.68 0.77 1.00
N GLY A 6 14.36 1.93 0.44
CA GLY A 6 13.00 2.26 0.01
C GLY A 6 12.87 2.11 -1.50
N THR A 7 11.78 1.53 -1.97
CA THR A 7 11.38 1.54 -3.37
C THR A 7 10.02 2.24 -3.51
N SER A 8 9.78 2.91 -4.63
CA SER A 8 8.57 3.71 -4.85
C SER A 8 7.85 3.28 -6.14
N PRO A 9 7.27 2.06 -6.20
CA PRO A 9 6.58 1.55 -7.39
C PRO A 9 5.16 2.13 -7.57
N GLY A 10 4.78 3.13 -6.76
CA GLY A 10 3.45 3.73 -6.78
C GLY A 10 3.08 4.30 -8.14
N ARG A 11 1.79 4.21 -8.49
CA ARG A 11 1.26 4.77 -9.73
C ARG A 11 -0.02 5.54 -9.47
N SER A 12 0.00 6.82 -9.85
CA SER A 12 -1.14 7.74 -9.71
C SER A 12 -2.37 7.27 -10.47
N ALA A 13 -3.55 7.62 -9.94
CA ALA A 13 -4.85 7.39 -10.55
C ALA A 13 -5.12 5.93 -10.93
N ARG A 14 -4.78 5.00 -10.02
CA ARG A 14 -5.03 3.56 -10.19
C ARG A 14 -5.97 3.04 -9.10
N SER A 15 -6.97 2.29 -9.54
CA SER A 15 -7.83 1.49 -8.69
C SER A 15 -7.09 0.26 -8.15
N VAL A 16 -7.65 -0.40 -7.12
CA VAL A 16 -7.07 -1.65 -6.60
C VAL A 16 -7.11 -2.77 -7.65
N GLU A 17 -8.11 -2.74 -8.54
CA GLU A 17 -8.24 -3.65 -9.69
C GLU A 17 -7.06 -3.53 -10.65
N GLU A 18 -6.61 -2.31 -10.96
CA GLU A 18 -5.48 -2.06 -11.86
C GLU A 18 -4.12 -2.39 -11.23
N LEU A 19 -4.05 -2.43 -9.90
CA LEU A 19 -2.83 -2.74 -9.14
C LEU A 19 -2.76 -4.19 -8.64
N GLY A 20 -3.84 -4.95 -8.84
CA GLY A 20 -3.94 -6.34 -8.41
C GLY A 20 -3.12 -7.31 -9.26
N PRO A 21 -3.01 -8.58 -8.81
CA PRO A 21 -2.39 -9.64 -9.58
C PRO A 21 -2.96 -9.73 -11.01
N SER A 22 -2.07 -9.90 -11.99
CA SER A 22 -2.43 -9.94 -13.41
C SER A 22 -1.54 -10.91 -14.17
N SER A 23 -2.07 -11.51 -15.23
CA SER A 23 -1.29 -12.33 -16.16
C SER A 23 -0.48 -11.49 -17.16
N ASP A 24 -0.78 -10.19 -17.31
CA ASP A 24 0.01 -9.29 -18.17
C ASP A 24 1.37 -9.00 -17.51
N PRO A 25 2.50 -9.39 -18.12
CA PRO A 25 3.83 -9.09 -17.58
C PRO A 25 4.09 -7.60 -17.34
N ASN A 26 3.38 -6.70 -18.04
CA ASN A 26 3.56 -5.25 -17.93
C ASN A 26 2.67 -4.57 -16.88
N ALA A 27 1.79 -5.33 -16.24
CA ALA A 27 0.94 -4.84 -15.15
C ALA A 27 1.77 -4.29 -13.97
N PHE A 28 1.21 -3.33 -13.25
CA PHE A 28 1.90 -2.66 -12.13
C PHE A 28 2.28 -3.64 -11.02
N TYR A 29 1.42 -4.61 -10.73
CA TYR A 29 1.72 -5.70 -9.80
C TYR A 29 3.00 -6.46 -10.19
N ASN A 30 3.10 -6.90 -11.45
CA ASN A 30 4.25 -7.66 -11.93
C ASN A 30 5.53 -6.81 -11.99
N LYS A 31 5.41 -5.49 -12.19
CA LYS A 31 6.54 -4.56 -12.03
C LYS A 31 7.01 -4.48 -10.58
N MET A 32 6.09 -4.43 -9.61
CA MET A 32 6.42 -4.45 -8.19
C MET A 32 7.17 -5.74 -7.82
N VAL A 33 6.67 -6.90 -8.22
CA VAL A 33 7.34 -8.20 -7.98
C VAL A 33 8.75 -8.20 -8.59
N ARG A 34 8.92 -7.67 -9.81
CA ARG A 34 10.25 -7.50 -10.42
C ARG A 34 11.17 -6.59 -9.62
N TYR A 35 10.69 -5.47 -9.07
CA TYR A 35 11.53 -4.63 -8.21
C TYR A 35 12.08 -5.38 -7.01
N VAL A 36 11.30 -6.28 -6.41
CA VAL A 36 11.77 -7.14 -5.30
C VAL A 36 12.85 -8.10 -5.78
N GLN A 37 12.64 -8.76 -6.92
CA GLN A 37 13.62 -9.67 -7.51
C GLN A 37 14.93 -8.96 -7.89
N ASP A 38 14.83 -7.82 -8.57
CA ASP A 38 15.99 -7.03 -9.00
C ASP A 38 16.79 -6.54 -7.79
N THR A 39 16.10 -6.14 -6.72
CA THR A 39 16.74 -5.76 -5.46
C THR A 39 17.48 -6.94 -4.81
N LYS A 40 16.86 -8.13 -4.77
CA LYS A 40 17.52 -9.34 -4.27
C LYS A 40 18.78 -9.66 -5.07
N ASN A 41 18.69 -9.60 -6.40
CA ASN A 41 19.81 -9.85 -7.30
C ASN A 41 20.96 -8.85 -7.06
N LEU A 42 20.66 -7.58 -6.85
CA LEU A 42 21.65 -6.55 -6.53
C LEU A 42 22.32 -6.80 -5.17
N ALA A 43 21.55 -7.17 -4.15
CA ALA A 43 22.10 -7.52 -2.84
C ALA A 43 23.06 -8.71 -2.95
N ASP A 44 22.63 -9.78 -3.63
CA ASP A 44 23.41 -11.00 -3.83
C ASP A 44 24.71 -10.73 -4.59
N ALA A 45 24.66 -9.89 -5.65
CA ALA A 45 25.84 -9.50 -6.42
C ALA A 45 26.89 -8.74 -5.57
N THR A 46 26.47 -8.15 -4.45
CA THR A 46 27.36 -7.48 -3.48
C THR A 46 27.69 -8.36 -2.26
N GLY A 47 27.31 -9.64 -2.27
CA GLY A 47 27.52 -10.56 -1.15
C GLY A 47 26.66 -10.25 0.09
N LYS A 48 25.56 -9.52 -0.08
CA LYS A 48 24.60 -9.17 0.99
C LYS A 48 23.32 -9.99 0.87
N SER A 49 22.58 -10.10 1.96
CA SER A 49 21.20 -10.60 1.95
C SER A 49 20.20 -9.44 1.79
N PHE A 50 18.98 -9.79 1.37
CA PHE A 50 17.87 -8.84 1.27
C PHE A 50 16.59 -9.48 1.83
N SER A 51 15.84 -8.68 2.59
CA SER A 51 14.53 -9.02 3.14
C SER A 51 13.62 -7.80 3.03
N CYS A 52 12.36 -8.00 2.65
CA CYS A 52 11.35 -6.95 2.64
C CYS A 52 10.57 -6.99 3.96
N TRP A 53 10.60 -5.90 4.72
CA TRP A 53 9.97 -5.85 6.03
C TRP A 53 8.57 -5.24 6.03
N ALA A 54 8.32 -4.34 5.09
CA ALA A 54 7.10 -3.57 5.08
C ALA A 54 6.72 -3.10 3.67
N TYR A 55 5.42 -3.00 3.44
CA TYR A 55 4.83 -2.23 2.35
C TYR A 55 4.23 -0.94 2.91
N CYS A 56 4.39 0.15 2.17
CA CYS A 56 3.61 1.36 2.37
C CYS A 56 2.52 1.41 1.31
N TRP A 57 1.25 1.37 1.72
CA TRP A 57 0.11 1.32 0.81
C TRP A 57 -0.75 2.58 0.93
N ASP A 58 -0.66 3.42 -0.09
CA ASP A 58 -1.44 4.64 -0.24
C ASP A 58 -2.27 4.56 -1.53
N GLN A 59 -3.48 4.02 -1.41
CA GLN A 59 -4.41 3.90 -2.51
C GLN A 59 -5.86 3.82 -1.99
N GLY A 60 -6.79 4.25 -2.82
CA GLY A 60 -8.23 4.04 -2.65
C GLY A 60 -9.06 5.15 -3.30
N GLU A 61 -8.42 6.27 -3.66
CA GLU A 61 -9.04 7.45 -4.22
C GLU A 61 -9.76 7.12 -5.52
N SER A 62 -9.06 6.47 -6.45
CA SER A 62 -9.62 6.13 -7.76
C SER A 62 -10.76 5.12 -7.70
N ASN A 63 -10.92 4.37 -6.61
CA ASN A 63 -12.09 3.50 -6.44
C ASN A 63 -13.39 4.29 -6.21
N TYR A 64 -13.31 5.58 -5.86
CA TYR A 64 -14.48 6.46 -5.85
C TYR A 64 -14.83 7.01 -7.25
N ALA A 65 -13.90 6.95 -8.21
CA ALA A 65 -14.07 7.49 -9.55
C ALA A 65 -15.00 6.64 -10.42
N GLY A 66 -15.77 7.31 -11.30
CA GLY A 66 -16.51 6.66 -12.38
C GLY A 66 -17.49 5.57 -11.93
N THR A 67 -17.77 4.61 -12.81
CA THR A 67 -18.63 3.43 -12.55
C THR A 67 -17.92 2.11 -12.83
N THR A 68 -16.68 2.15 -13.32
CA THR A 68 -15.91 0.97 -13.76
C THR A 68 -15.25 0.21 -12.61
N PHE A 69 -14.93 0.91 -11.52
CA PHE A 69 -14.25 0.33 -10.36
C PHE A 69 -15.23 0.06 -9.23
N THR A 70 -14.90 -0.90 -8.38
CA THR A 70 -15.74 -1.23 -7.26
C THR A 70 -15.78 -0.10 -6.25
N LYS A 71 -17.01 0.26 -5.86
CA LYS A 71 -17.32 1.11 -4.71
C LYS A 71 -17.80 0.29 -3.51
N SER A 72 -17.92 -1.02 -3.68
CA SER A 72 -18.36 -1.93 -2.64
C SER A 72 -17.24 -2.09 -1.60
N PRO A 73 -17.51 -1.80 -0.31
CA PRO A 73 -16.51 -1.97 0.73
C PRO A 73 -16.06 -3.42 0.85
N TYR A 74 -16.95 -4.38 0.57
CA TYR A 74 -16.63 -5.81 0.61
C TYR A 74 -15.74 -6.22 -0.56
N GLN A 75 -16.08 -5.82 -1.79
CA GLN A 75 -15.28 -6.21 -2.95
C GLN A 75 -13.89 -5.54 -2.93
N TYR A 76 -13.79 -4.27 -2.50
CA TYR A 76 -12.49 -3.64 -2.27
C TYR A 76 -11.65 -4.41 -1.25
N ALA A 77 -12.27 -4.87 -0.15
CA ALA A 77 -11.57 -5.69 0.85
C ALA A 77 -11.02 -6.97 0.22
N GLN A 78 -11.86 -7.72 -0.51
CA GLN A 78 -11.43 -8.97 -1.15
C GLN A 78 -10.27 -8.76 -2.13
N LEU A 79 -10.29 -7.68 -2.91
CA LEU A 79 -9.21 -7.34 -3.83
C LEU A 79 -7.90 -7.01 -3.08
N MET A 80 -8.00 -6.23 -2.01
CA MET A 80 -6.85 -5.92 -1.13
C MET A 80 -6.24 -7.17 -0.49
N LEU A 81 -7.10 -8.05 0.06
CA LEU A 81 -6.66 -9.31 0.67
C LEU A 81 -5.93 -10.18 -0.37
N ALA A 82 -6.53 -10.38 -1.54
CA ALA A 82 -5.94 -11.16 -2.62
C ALA A 82 -4.60 -10.57 -3.10
N LEU A 83 -4.52 -9.24 -3.23
CA LEU A 83 -3.30 -8.54 -3.63
C LEU A 83 -2.16 -8.83 -2.66
N PHE A 84 -2.36 -8.60 -1.36
CA PHE A 84 -1.28 -8.74 -0.38
C PHE A 84 -0.97 -10.20 -0.03
N ASP A 85 -1.93 -11.11 -0.07
CA ASP A 85 -1.66 -12.55 0.09
C ASP A 85 -0.81 -13.09 -1.05
N THR A 86 -1.11 -12.68 -2.28
CA THR A 86 -0.34 -13.11 -3.46
C THR A 86 1.04 -12.47 -3.44
N LEU A 87 1.10 -11.17 -3.15
CA LEU A 87 2.35 -10.42 -3.16
C LEU A 87 3.31 -10.92 -2.09
N SER A 88 2.84 -11.12 -0.86
CA SER A 88 3.72 -11.52 0.25
C SER A 88 4.25 -12.94 0.06
N LYS A 89 3.46 -13.85 -0.55
CA LYS A 89 3.97 -15.15 -1.02
C LYS A 89 5.09 -15.01 -2.05
N GLN A 90 4.95 -14.12 -3.03
CA GLN A 90 6.00 -13.86 -4.03
C GLN A 90 7.26 -13.29 -3.37
N VAL A 91 7.10 -12.33 -2.45
CA VAL A 91 8.24 -11.73 -1.72
C VAL A 91 8.99 -12.77 -0.91
N VAL A 92 8.29 -13.62 -0.16
CA VAL A 92 8.92 -14.71 0.60
C VAL A 92 9.62 -15.70 -0.33
N ALA A 93 9.01 -16.07 -1.46
CA ALA A 93 9.63 -16.96 -2.43
C ALA A 93 10.92 -16.37 -3.05
N ILE A 94 10.96 -15.06 -3.32
CA ILE A 94 12.11 -14.37 -3.90
C ILE A 94 13.24 -14.20 -2.89
N THR A 95 12.90 -13.78 -1.67
CA THR A 95 13.88 -13.36 -0.66
C THR A 95 14.35 -14.51 0.21
N GLY A 96 13.54 -15.56 0.38
CA GLY A 96 13.76 -16.65 1.32
C GLY A 96 13.52 -16.27 2.78
N GLN A 97 12.94 -15.10 3.06
CA GLN A 97 12.68 -14.65 4.43
C GLN A 97 11.60 -15.51 5.13
N GLU A 98 11.72 -15.68 6.46
CA GLU A 98 10.82 -16.55 7.24
C GLU A 98 9.53 -15.86 7.73
N PHE A 99 9.33 -14.59 7.37
CA PHE A 99 8.20 -13.78 7.83
C PHE A 99 7.53 -13.06 6.66
N GLN A 100 6.24 -12.74 6.80
CA GLN A 100 5.53 -11.90 5.84
C GLN A 100 5.81 -10.42 6.13
N PRO A 101 5.95 -9.55 5.10
CA PRO A 101 6.09 -8.12 5.34
C PRO A 101 4.80 -7.52 5.91
N TYR A 102 4.92 -6.56 6.83
CA TYR A 102 3.78 -5.80 7.34
C TYR A 102 3.24 -4.83 6.27
N ILE A 103 1.95 -4.53 6.32
CA ILE A 103 1.29 -3.58 5.44
C ILE A 103 0.92 -2.34 6.25
N PHE A 104 1.63 -1.24 6.03
CA PHE A 104 1.29 0.05 6.63
C PHE A 104 0.50 0.88 5.64
N SER A 105 -0.78 1.07 5.96
CA SER A 105 -1.74 1.82 5.15
C SER A 105 -2.29 3.01 5.93
N TYR A 106 -3.03 3.85 5.22
CA TYR A 106 -3.88 4.91 5.77
C TYR A 106 -5.38 4.61 5.58
N GLN A 107 -6.25 5.47 6.12
CA GLN A 107 -7.62 5.57 5.62
C GLN A 107 -7.72 6.68 4.57
N VAL A 108 -8.25 6.33 3.40
CA VAL A 108 -8.31 7.19 2.22
C VAL A 108 -9.29 8.36 2.35
N GLY A 109 -8.94 9.48 1.73
CA GLY A 109 -9.68 10.75 1.77
C GLY A 109 -10.44 11.10 0.48
N GLY A 110 -10.38 10.24 -0.55
CA GLY A 110 -10.89 10.54 -1.90
C GLY A 110 -12.37 10.93 -1.98
N HIS A 111 -13.18 10.57 -0.98
CA HIS A 111 -14.58 10.97 -0.88
C HIS A 111 -14.78 12.50 -0.96
N ARG A 112 -13.80 13.30 -0.50
CA ARG A 112 -13.81 14.78 -0.57
C ARG A 112 -13.83 15.28 -2.01
N PHE A 113 -12.84 14.86 -2.78
CA PHE A 113 -12.70 15.23 -4.19
C PHE A 113 -13.84 14.75 -5.08
N TYR A 114 -14.36 13.54 -4.81
CA TYR A 114 -15.47 12.98 -5.57
C TYR A 114 -16.86 13.40 -5.06
N GLY A 115 -16.95 14.20 -3.99
CA GLY A 115 -18.22 14.67 -3.43
C GLY A 115 -19.14 13.55 -2.97
N VAL A 116 -18.59 12.52 -2.31
CA VAL A 116 -19.35 11.33 -1.87
C VAL A 116 -19.46 11.32 -0.34
N ASP A 117 -20.67 11.25 0.20
CA ASP A 117 -20.89 11.21 1.65
C ASP A 117 -20.47 9.88 2.30
N LYS A 118 -20.53 8.79 1.53
CA LYS A 118 -20.21 7.44 2.00
C LYS A 118 -18.75 7.11 1.74
N ASN A 119 -17.94 7.11 2.79
CA ASN A 119 -16.52 6.75 2.73
C ASN A 119 -16.31 5.21 2.76
N THR A 120 -16.90 4.50 1.79
CA THR A 120 -16.94 3.02 1.76
C THR A 120 -15.55 2.37 1.66
N ILE A 121 -14.63 2.97 0.91
CA ILE A 121 -13.27 2.46 0.76
C ILE A 121 -12.46 2.63 2.05
N ALA A 122 -12.57 3.78 2.72
CA ALA A 122 -11.93 3.99 4.02
C ALA A 122 -12.48 3.06 5.11
N LEU A 123 -13.80 2.79 5.08
CA LEU A 123 -14.42 1.80 5.96
C LEU A 123 -13.86 0.39 5.70
N SER A 124 -13.62 0.04 4.44
CA SER A 124 -13.00 -1.22 4.06
C SER A 124 -11.59 -1.36 4.61
N GLN A 125 -10.75 -0.33 4.45
CA GLN A 125 -9.39 -0.29 5.00
C GLN A 125 -9.38 -0.46 6.52
N TRP A 126 -10.36 0.13 7.22
CA TRP A 126 -10.55 -0.10 8.65
C TRP A 126 -10.95 -1.52 9.00
N ARG A 127 -11.85 -2.14 8.24
CA ARG A 127 -12.22 -3.55 8.47
C ARG A 127 -11.04 -4.48 8.26
N ILE A 128 -10.27 -4.30 7.20
CA ILE A 128 -9.07 -5.10 6.93
C ILE A 128 -8.10 -5.02 8.12
N SER A 129 -7.87 -3.83 8.69
CA SER A 129 -6.96 -3.67 9.83
C SER A 129 -7.47 -4.31 11.14
N ARG A 130 -8.72 -4.75 11.18
CA ARG A 130 -9.30 -5.50 12.31
C ARG A 130 -9.28 -7.00 12.05
N GLU A 131 -9.24 -7.41 10.78
CA GLU A 131 -9.25 -8.81 10.34
C GLU A 131 -7.84 -9.37 10.15
N ARG A 132 -6.88 -8.53 9.75
CA ARG A 132 -5.50 -8.92 9.47
C ARG A 132 -4.52 -8.39 10.52
N PRO A 133 -3.73 -9.26 11.17
CA PRO A 133 -2.72 -8.81 12.14
C PRO A 133 -1.52 -8.11 11.48
N ASP A 134 -1.27 -8.37 10.20
CA ASP A 134 -0.19 -7.78 9.42
C ASP A 134 -0.58 -6.45 8.73
N PHE A 135 -1.82 -5.99 8.87
CA PHE A 135 -2.29 -4.73 8.27
C PHE A 135 -2.52 -3.65 9.33
N VAL A 136 -1.71 -2.59 9.26
CA VAL A 136 -1.71 -1.49 10.23
C VAL A 136 -2.21 -0.21 9.58
N LEU A 137 -3.23 0.40 10.18
CA LEU A 137 -3.69 1.74 9.82
C LEU A 137 -2.92 2.80 10.62
N ALA A 138 -2.07 3.55 9.93
CA ALA A 138 -1.25 4.60 10.54
C ALA A 138 -2.06 5.85 10.89
N VAL A 139 -2.89 6.34 9.98
CA VAL A 139 -3.62 7.60 10.13
C VAL A 139 -4.80 7.69 9.16
N PRO A 140 -5.91 8.35 9.53
CA PRO A 140 -6.87 8.82 8.56
C PRO A 140 -6.36 10.04 7.80
N VAL A 141 -6.20 9.95 6.48
CA VAL A 141 -5.63 11.05 5.67
C VAL A 141 -6.51 12.29 5.66
N TYR A 142 -7.80 12.12 5.97
CA TYR A 142 -8.72 13.24 6.12
C TYR A 142 -8.44 14.11 7.38
N ALA A 143 -7.54 13.72 8.26
CA ALA A 143 -7.03 14.61 9.32
C ALA A 143 -5.80 15.45 8.87
N ILE A 144 -5.31 15.25 7.64
CA ILE A 144 -4.04 15.81 7.15
C ILE A 144 -4.30 16.93 6.10
N PRO A 145 -3.47 18.00 6.06
CA PRO A 145 -3.61 19.07 5.07
C PRO A 145 -3.41 18.61 3.61
N VAL A 146 -4.40 18.93 2.77
CA VAL A 146 -4.40 18.74 1.32
C VAL A 146 -4.24 20.07 0.59
N VAL A 147 -3.81 20.04 -0.66
CA VAL A 147 -3.82 21.20 -1.55
C VAL A 147 -5.27 21.54 -1.96
N THR A 148 -5.46 22.59 -2.74
CA THR A 148 -6.78 23.12 -3.12
C THR A 148 -7.63 22.18 -3.99
N ASP A 149 -7.13 21.00 -4.35
CA ASP A 149 -7.87 19.98 -5.09
C ASP A 149 -8.55 18.95 -4.17
N ASP A 150 -8.48 19.11 -2.85
CA ASP A 150 -9.14 18.26 -1.86
C ASP A 150 -8.72 16.77 -1.87
N VAL A 151 -7.65 16.40 -2.58
CA VAL A 151 -7.18 14.99 -2.66
C VAL A 151 -5.67 14.83 -2.49
N HIS A 152 -4.84 15.71 -3.07
CA HIS A 152 -3.39 15.57 -2.96
C HIS A 152 -2.88 16.26 -1.70
N LEU A 153 -1.95 15.59 -1.00
CA LEU A 153 -1.33 16.15 0.20
C LEU A 153 -0.46 17.36 -0.14
N THR A 154 -0.43 18.34 0.77
CA THR A 154 0.62 19.35 0.77
C THR A 154 1.99 18.73 1.10
N ASN A 155 3.07 19.49 0.98
CA ASN A 155 4.40 19.05 1.45
C ASN A 155 4.37 18.72 2.96
N GLU A 156 3.74 19.58 3.77
CA GLU A 156 3.55 19.34 5.20
C GLU A 156 2.66 18.12 5.46
N GLY A 157 1.59 17.95 4.70
CA GLY A 157 0.70 16.80 4.82
C GLY A 157 1.41 15.47 4.51
N SER A 158 2.27 15.47 3.48
CA SER A 158 3.09 14.32 3.12
C SER A 158 4.10 13.97 4.22
N TRP A 159 4.72 14.99 4.82
CA TRP A 159 5.61 14.79 5.98
C TRP A 159 4.85 14.21 7.18
N LEU A 160 3.69 14.76 7.53
CA LEU A 160 2.85 14.25 8.63
C LEU A 160 2.41 12.80 8.40
N LEU A 161 2.01 12.44 7.18
CA LEU A 161 1.70 11.05 6.83
C LEU A 161 2.92 10.13 7.09
N GLY A 162 4.12 10.59 6.72
CA GLY A 162 5.38 9.92 7.00
C GLY A 162 5.66 9.74 8.49
N GLU A 163 5.42 10.77 9.31
CA GLU A 163 5.60 10.71 10.78
C GLU A 163 4.64 9.71 11.44
N TYR A 164 3.35 9.76 11.10
CA TYR A 164 2.36 8.80 11.61
C TYR A 164 2.70 7.37 11.20
N ARG A 165 3.11 7.17 9.94
CA ARG A 165 3.52 5.86 9.44
C ARG A 165 4.76 5.35 10.15
N SER A 166 5.78 6.18 10.30
CA SER A 166 7.03 5.83 10.99
C SER A 166 6.77 5.44 12.44
N ARG A 167 5.89 6.18 13.14
CA ARG A 167 5.45 5.80 14.49
C ARG A 167 4.74 4.45 14.51
N ALA A 168 3.81 4.21 13.58
CA ALA A 168 3.10 2.93 13.50
C ALA A 168 4.05 1.76 13.23
N MET A 169 5.02 1.95 12.33
CA MET A 169 6.08 0.98 12.03
C MET A 169 6.91 0.67 13.28
N TYR A 170 7.39 1.71 13.98
CA TYR A 170 8.14 1.53 15.22
C TYR A 170 7.36 0.74 16.26
N GLN A 171 6.10 1.10 16.53
CA GLN A 171 5.27 0.44 17.54
C GLN A 171 4.86 -1.00 17.19
N THR A 172 4.96 -1.37 15.92
CA THR A 172 4.56 -2.71 15.43
C THR A 172 5.76 -3.65 15.32
N MET A 173 6.92 -3.13 14.93
CA MET A 173 8.07 -3.94 14.52
C MET A 173 9.25 -3.90 15.50
N VAL A 174 9.23 -2.99 16.49
CA VAL A 174 10.30 -2.78 17.49
C VAL A 174 9.74 -2.96 18.88
#